data_AF-A0A6H9RZ62-F1
#
_entry.id   AF-A0A6H9RZ62-F1
#
_cell.length_a   1.000
_cell.length_b   1.000
_cell.length_c   1.000
_cell.angle_alpha   90.00
_cell.angle_beta   90.00
_cell.angle_gamma   90.00
#
_symmetry.space_group_name_H-M   'P 1'
#
loop_
_entity.id
_entity.type
_entity.pdbx_description
1 polymer ?
#
loop_
_entity_poly.entity_id
_entity_poly.type
_entity_poly.pdbx_seq_one_letter_code
_entity_poly.pdbx_strand_id
1 'polypeptide(L)'
;LRIKLPVLRADLTALGLDETAIEALPTCQALPRIDSRAAALGVSYVLEGATLGGQILRRRVAEQLGLDACSGAAFLNVYGELTGRRWKDFLQYLDDRNLGETQTLEVTSAAKATFTHFEHWLDSQKVLL
;
A
#
# COMPACT_ATOMS: atom_id res chain seq x y z
N LEU A 1 7.09 -10.98 -7.20
CA LEU A 1 7.28 -9.78 -8.08
C LEU A 1 6.63 -8.57 -7.43
N ARG A 2 7.33 -7.42 -7.34
CA ARG A 2 6.81 -6.15 -6.78
C ARG A 2 5.98 -5.40 -7.84
N ILE A 3 4.80 -5.92 -8.17
CA ILE A 3 3.99 -5.42 -9.30
C ILE A 3 3.55 -3.96 -9.18
N LYS A 4 3.39 -3.43 -7.96
CA LYS A 4 2.94 -2.05 -7.73
C LYS A 4 4.04 -1.01 -7.95
N LEU A 5 5.32 -1.39 -7.81
CA LEU A 5 6.45 -0.46 -7.83
C LEU A 5 6.71 0.16 -9.22
N PRO A 6 6.70 -0.59 -10.34
CA PRO A 6 6.83 0.01 -11.67
C PRO A 6 5.70 1.00 -11.98
N VAL A 7 4.48 0.71 -11.54
CA VAL A 7 3.32 1.60 -11.73
C VAL A 7 3.51 2.90 -10.95
N LEU A 8 3.94 2.82 -9.69
CA LEU A 8 4.23 4.00 -8.88
C LEU A 8 5.34 4.87 -9.50
N ARG A 9 6.40 4.24 -10.02
CA ARG A 9 7.49 4.98 -10.67
C ARG A 9 7.00 5.68 -11.95
N ALA A 10 6.19 5.00 -12.77
CA ALA A 10 5.59 5.59 -13.96
C ALA A 10 4.68 6.78 -13.63
N ASP A 11 3.89 6.68 -12.55
CA ASP A 11 3.07 7.79 -12.08
C ASP A 11 3.92 9.01 -11.68
N LEU A 12 5.00 8.79 -10.91
CA LEU A 12 5.91 9.87 -10.52
C LEU A 12 6.55 10.55 -11.75
N THR A 13 6.91 9.79 -12.78
CA THR A 13 7.39 10.35 -14.05
C THR A 13 6.31 11.13 -14.79
N ALA A 14 5.07 10.63 -14.83
CA ALA A 14 3.95 11.36 -15.44
C ALA A 14 3.63 12.67 -14.70
N LEU A 15 3.91 12.73 -13.39
CA LEU A 15 3.83 13.94 -12.56
C LEU A 15 5.02 14.90 -12.76
N GLY A 16 5.98 14.58 -13.63
CA GLY A 16 7.08 15.45 -14.01
C GLY A 16 8.38 15.25 -13.22
N LEU A 17 8.50 14.20 -12.40
CA LEU A 17 9.76 13.88 -11.72
C LEU A 17 10.67 13.08 -12.66
N ASP A 18 11.94 13.48 -12.71
CA ASP A 18 12.99 12.66 -13.34
C ASP A 18 13.51 11.58 -12.38
N GLU A 19 14.37 10.70 -12.90
CA GLU A 19 14.93 9.58 -12.13
C GLU A 19 15.72 10.05 -10.90
N THR A 20 16.47 11.15 -11.01
CA THR A 20 17.24 11.71 -9.90
C THR A 20 16.32 12.20 -8.79
N ALA A 21 15.25 12.90 -9.15
CA ALA A 21 14.24 13.39 -8.22
C ALA A 21 13.48 12.23 -7.55
N ILE A 22 13.15 11.17 -8.29
CA ILE A 22 12.51 9.97 -7.75
C ILE A 22 13.42 9.27 -6.73
N GLU A 23 14.70 9.13 -7.02
CA GLU A 23 15.68 8.52 -6.11
C GLU A 23 15.94 9.36 -4.86
N ALA A 24 15.78 10.67 -4.95
CA ALA A 24 15.92 11.61 -3.84
C ALA A 24 14.67 11.71 -2.95
N LEU A 25 13.55 11.06 -3.32
CA LEU A 25 12.34 11.10 -2.51
C LEU A 25 12.60 10.56 -1.09
N PRO A 26 11.99 11.18 -0.06
CA PRO A 26 12.12 10.70 1.31
C PRO A 26 11.55 9.28 1.40
N THR A 27 12.31 8.39 2.03
CA THR A 27 11.91 6.99 2.23
C THR A 27 11.74 6.70 3.71
N CYS A 28 10.67 5.99 4.05
CA CYS A 28 10.40 5.57 5.42
C CYS A 28 11.48 4.58 5.88
N GLN A 29 12.28 4.97 6.87
CA GLN A 29 13.32 4.12 7.46
C GLN A 29 12.80 3.25 8.61
N ALA A 30 11.69 3.66 9.24
CA ALA A 30 11.06 2.93 10.32
C ALA A 30 9.94 2.03 9.76
N LEU A 31 10.30 0.82 9.32
CA LEU A 31 9.36 -0.15 8.79
C LEU A 31 8.94 -1.16 9.88
N PRO A 32 7.72 -1.75 9.80
CA PRO A 32 7.35 -2.84 10.67
C PRO A 32 8.32 -4.03 10.47
N ARG A 33 8.65 -4.71 11.56
CA ARG A 33 9.50 -5.90 11.53
C ARG A 33 8.78 -7.06 10.83
N ILE A 34 9.45 -7.69 9.87
CA ILE A 34 8.94 -8.85 9.12
C ILE A 34 9.93 -10.01 9.27
N ASP A 35 9.84 -10.74 10.38
CA ASP A 35 10.75 -11.84 10.72
C ASP A 35 10.06 -13.20 10.80
N SER A 36 8.74 -13.24 10.59
CA SER A 36 7.96 -14.46 10.51
C SER A 36 6.98 -14.43 9.33
N ARG A 37 6.50 -15.61 8.93
CA ARG A 37 5.43 -15.72 7.93
C ARG A 37 4.14 -15.05 8.40
N ALA A 38 3.82 -15.17 9.70
CA ALA A 38 2.67 -14.51 10.31
C ALA A 38 2.82 -12.98 10.25
N ALA A 39 4.00 -12.44 10.58
CA ALA A 39 4.25 -11.02 10.44
C ALA A 39 4.09 -10.54 8.98
N ALA A 40 4.64 -11.28 8.01
CA ALA A 40 4.52 -10.96 6.59
C ALA A 40 3.05 -10.94 6.12
N LEU A 41 2.21 -11.86 6.63
CA LEU A 41 0.78 -11.90 6.37
C LEU A 41 0.08 -10.65 6.92
N GLY A 42 0.42 -10.21 8.14
CA GLY A 42 -0.10 -8.99 8.73
C GLY A 42 0.23 -7.73 7.93
N VAL A 43 1.49 -7.58 7.50
CA VAL A 43 1.89 -6.46 6.62
C VAL A 43 1.15 -6.54 5.27
N SER A 44 1.05 -7.74 4.69
CA SER A 44 0.35 -7.94 3.41
C SER A 44 -1.14 -7.60 3.51
N TYR A 45 -1.79 -7.88 4.65
CA TYR A 45 -3.18 -7.50 4.88
C TYR A 45 -3.39 -5.99 4.73
N VAL A 46 -2.49 -5.19 5.31
CA VAL A 46 -2.56 -3.73 5.21
C VAL A 46 -2.30 -3.27 3.78
N LEU A 47 -1.27 -3.81 3.12
CA LEU A 47 -0.90 -3.40 1.76
C LEU A 47 -1.90 -3.81 0.68
N GLU A 48 -2.54 -4.97 0.80
CA GLU A 48 -3.60 -5.40 -0.11
C GLU A 48 -4.91 -4.68 0.19
N GLY A 49 -5.27 -4.52 1.48
CA GLY A 49 -6.46 -3.77 1.89
C GLY A 49 -6.43 -2.30 1.46
N ALA A 50 -5.25 -1.65 1.53
CA ALA A 50 -5.07 -0.26 1.11
C ALA A 50 -5.44 -0.02 -0.38
N THR A 51 -5.38 -1.05 -1.23
CA THR A 51 -5.75 -0.92 -2.65
C THR A 51 -7.25 -0.66 -2.85
N LEU A 52 -8.10 -1.06 -1.90
CA LEU A 52 -9.53 -0.73 -1.90
C LEU A 52 -9.74 0.77 -1.67
N GLY A 53 -8.99 1.37 -0.73
CA GLY A 53 -9.01 2.80 -0.48
C GLY A 53 -8.54 3.62 -1.67
N GLY A 54 -7.55 3.10 -2.42
CA GLY A 54 -7.09 3.69 -3.69
C GLY A 54 -8.22 3.93 -4.69
N GLN A 55 -9.19 3.01 -4.81
CA GLN A 55 -10.34 3.18 -5.70
C GLN A 55 -11.18 4.40 -5.35
N ILE A 56 -11.31 4.69 -4.06
CA ILE A 56 -12.04 5.86 -3.55
C ILE A 56 -11.23 7.14 -3.82
N LEU A 57 -9.92 7.10 -3.54
CA LEU A 57 -9.03 8.24 -3.73
C LEU A 57 -8.90 8.63 -5.20
N ARG A 58 -8.90 7.67 -6.13
CA ARG A 58 -8.82 7.90 -7.58
C ARG A 58 -9.86 8.91 -8.05
N ARG A 59 -11.10 8.77 -7.59
CA ARG A 59 -12.20 9.68 -7.96
C ARG A 59 -11.92 11.10 -7.47
N ARG A 60 -11.48 11.26 -6.22
CA ARG A 60 -11.18 12.58 -5.65
C ARG A 60 -9.99 13.23 -6.35
N VAL A 61 -8.95 12.45 -6.65
CA VAL A 61 -7.76 12.91 -7.38
C VAL A 61 -8.14 13.39 -8.80
N ALA A 62 -9.00 12.65 -9.51
CA ALA A 62 -9.51 13.10 -10.80
C ALA A 62 -10.33 14.39 -10.69
N GLU A 63 -11.26 14.46 -9.74
CA GLU A 63 -12.15 15.61 -9.56
C GLU A 63 -11.42 16.88 -9.09
N GLN A 64 -10.41 16.74 -8.22
CA GLN A 64 -9.73 17.88 -7.58
C GLN A 64 -8.43 18.29 -8.26
N LEU A 65 -7.71 17.33 -8.86
CA LEU A 65 -6.39 17.56 -9.44
C LEU A 65 -6.36 17.34 -10.96
N GLY A 66 -7.44 16.82 -11.56
CA GLY A 66 -7.48 16.51 -12.99
C GLY A 66 -6.57 15.37 -13.41
N LEU A 67 -6.15 14.51 -12.47
CA LEU A 67 -5.23 13.40 -12.72
C LEU A 67 -5.98 12.07 -12.88
N ASP A 68 -5.51 11.25 -13.81
CA ASP A 68 -6.02 9.94 -14.14
C ASP A 68 -4.88 8.91 -14.30
N ALA A 69 -5.22 7.69 -14.74
CA ALA A 69 -4.23 6.62 -14.92
C ALA A 69 -3.15 6.92 -15.98
N CYS A 70 -3.37 7.89 -16.87
CA CYS A 70 -2.40 8.29 -17.89
C CYS A 70 -1.54 9.48 -17.45
N SER A 71 -1.94 10.18 -16.38
CA SER A 71 -1.37 11.45 -15.94
C SER A 71 -0.86 11.43 -14.50
N GLY A 72 -0.62 10.24 -13.93
CA GLY A 72 0.05 10.11 -12.63
C GLY A 72 -0.81 9.57 -11.48
N ALA A 73 -1.93 8.90 -11.77
CA ALA A 73 -2.80 8.28 -10.78
C ALA A 73 -3.10 6.79 -11.04
N ALA A 74 -2.28 6.08 -11.83
CA ALA A 74 -2.49 4.67 -12.14
C ALA A 74 -2.39 3.76 -10.90
N PHE A 75 -1.50 4.09 -9.96
CA PHE A 75 -1.24 3.36 -8.73
C PHE A 75 -2.48 3.27 -7.83
N LEU A 76 -3.31 4.32 -7.82
CA LEU A 76 -4.58 4.33 -7.08
C LEU A 76 -5.58 3.29 -7.60
N ASN A 77 -5.35 2.77 -8.81
CA ASN A 77 -6.14 1.71 -9.44
C ASN A 77 -5.26 0.57 -9.97
N VAL A 78 -4.18 0.23 -9.25
CA VAL A 78 -3.12 -0.68 -9.72
C VAL A 78 -3.62 -2.06 -10.17
N TYR A 79 -4.75 -2.54 -9.64
CA TYR A 79 -5.36 -3.83 -10.03
C TYR A 79 -6.60 -3.69 -10.91
N GLY A 80 -7.05 -2.47 -11.23
CA GLY A 80 -8.27 -2.27 -12.00
C GLY A 80 -9.48 -2.96 -11.35
N GLU A 81 -10.28 -3.57 -12.21
CA GLU A 81 -11.46 -4.38 -11.84
C GLU A 81 -11.12 -5.58 -10.96
N LEU A 82 -9.86 -6.03 -10.96
CA LEU A 82 -9.41 -7.17 -10.14
C LEU A 82 -9.19 -6.79 -8.67
N THR A 83 -9.25 -5.51 -8.29
CA THR A 83 -8.98 -5.07 -6.92
C THR A 83 -9.83 -5.83 -5.89
N GLY A 84 -11.14 -5.86 -6.10
CA GLY A 84 -12.06 -6.53 -5.18
C GLY A 84 -11.86 -8.05 -5.15
N ARG A 85 -11.56 -8.67 -6.29
CA ARG A 85 -11.27 -10.11 -6.37
C ARG A 85 -9.97 -10.45 -5.66
N ARG A 86 -8.89 -9.72 -5.90
CA ARG A 86 -7.59 -9.93 -5.25
C ARG A 86 -7.69 -9.80 -3.73
N TRP A 87 -8.48 -8.84 -3.25
CA TRP A 87 -8.74 -8.72 -1.82
C TRP A 87 -9.45 -9.95 -1.24
N LYS A 88 -10.51 -10.42 -1.91
CA LYS A 88 -11.23 -11.64 -1.49
C LYS A 88 -10.32 -12.88 -1.53
N ASP A 89 -9.55 -13.05 -2.60
CA ASP A 89 -8.60 -14.15 -2.75
C ASP A 89 -7.54 -14.12 -1.64
N PHE A 90 -7.08 -12.93 -1.25
CA PHE A 90 -6.14 -12.76 -0.15
C PHE A 90 -6.77 -13.10 1.23
N LEU A 91 -8.01 -12.67 1.49
CA LEU A 91 -8.72 -13.03 2.71
C LEU A 91 -8.95 -14.54 2.81
N GLN A 92 -9.39 -15.18 1.72
CA GLN A 92 -9.53 -16.64 1.66
C GLN A 92 -8.19 -17.33 1.96
N TYR A 93 -7.10 -16.84 1.36
CA TYR A 93 -5.77 -17.37 1.60
C TYR A 93 -5.33 -17.25 3.06
N LEU A 94 -5.73 -16.19 3.77
CA LEU A 94 -5.49 -16.02 5.20
C LEU A 94 -6.33 -17.02 6.02
N ASP A 95 -7.61 -17.14 5.73
CA ASP A 95 -8.53 -18.04 6.42
C ASP A 95 -8.06 -19.50 6.31
N ASP A 96 -7.58 -19.91 5.12
CA ASP A 96 -7.07 -21.27 4.85
C ASP A 96 -5.81 -21.62 5.66
N ARG A 97 -5.14 -20.64 6.28
CA ARG A 97 -3.94 -20.91 7.11
C ARG A 97 -4.27 -21.58 8.43
N ASN A 98 -5.52 -21.56 8.90
CA ASN A 98 -5.92 -22.11 10.20
C ASN A 98 -4.95 -21.68 11.32
N LEU A 99 -4.70 -20.37 11.42
CA LEU A 99 -3.71 -19.82 12.33
C LEU A 99 -4.09 -20.13 13.78
N GLY A 100 -3.11 -20.62 14.55
CA GLY A 100 -3.26 -20.73 16.01
C GLY A 100 -3.30 -19.37 16.69
N GLU A 101 -3.58 -19.34 17.99
CA GLU A 101 -3.68 -18.09 18.77
C GLU A 101 -2.41 -17.24 18.69
N THR A 102 -1.23 -17.84 18.87
CA THR A 102 0.06 -17.14 18.78
C THR A 102 0.28 -16.51 17.40
N GLN A 103 -0.03 -17.25 16.33
CA GLN A 103 0.15 -16.74 14.97
C GLN A 103 -0.86 -15.64 14.64
N THR A 104 -2.10 -15.77 15.12
CA THR A 104 -3.13 -14.72 15.01
C THR A 104 -2.69 -13.43 15.69
N LEU A 105 -2.08 -13.53 16.87
CA LEU A 105 -1.50 -12.38 17.58
C LEU A 105 -0.35 -11.76 16.80
N GLU A 106 0.56 -12.55 16.23
CA GLU A 106 1.65 -12.05 15.39
C GLU A 106 1.15 -11.32 14.14
N VAL A 107 0.20 -11.91 13.40
CA VAL A 107 -0.43 -11.29 12.21
C VAL A 107 -1.06 -9.94 12.59
N THR A 108 -1.86 -9.94 13.66
CA THR A 108 -2.56 -8.72 14.11
C THR A 108 -1.57 -7.66 14.59
N SER A 109 -0.53 -8.07 15.31
CA SER A 109 0.53 -7.16 15.79
C SER A 109 1.28 -6.52 14.62
N ALA A 110 1.67 -7.30 13.62
CA ALA A 110 2.36 -6.78 12.43
C ALA A 110 1.47 -5.86 11.58
N ALA A 111 0.17 -6.17 11.46
CA ALA A 111 -0.79 -5.29 10.79
C ALA A 111 -0.92 -3.94 11.52
N LYS A 112 -1.11 -3.96 12.85
CA LYS A 112 -1.16 -2.75 13.68
C LYS A 112 0.13 -1.95 13.56
N ALA A 113 1.28 -2.61 13.67
CA ALA A 113 2.57 -1.97 13.50
C ALA A 113 2.68 -1.31 12.12
N THR A 114 2.21 -1.94 11.06
CA THR A 114 2.24 -1.36 9.71
C THR A 114 1.46 -0.04 9.64
N PHE A 115 0.25 0.00 10.22
CA PHE A 115 -0.52 1.25 10.32
C PHE A 115 0.22 2.31 11.13
N THR A 116 0.69 1.98 12.34
CA THR A 116 1.40 2.92 13.21
C THR A 116 2.65 3.51 12.55
N HIS A 117 3.47 2.68 11.88
CA HIS A 117 4.65 3.18 11.19
C HIS A 117 4.29 4.05 9.98
N PHE A 118 3.21 3.72 9.27
CA PHE A 118 2.72 4.54 8.17
C PHE A 118 2.19 5.91 8.66
N GLU A 119 1.43 5.94 9.75
CA GLU A 119 0.94 7.17 10.39
C GLU A 119 2.10 8.05 10.85
N HIS A 120 3.04 7.51 11.64
CA HIS A 120 4.22 8.24 12.08
C HIS A 120 5.05 8.77 10.90
N TRP A 121 5.14 8.01 9.81
CA TRP A 121 5.83 8.45 8.62
C TRP A 121 5.12 9.66 7.99
N LEU A 122 3.81 9.59 7.78
CA LEU A 122 3.03 10.70 7.23
C LEU A 122 3.14 11.96 8.12
N ASP A 123 3.07 11.80 9.44
CA ASP A 123 3.29 12.90 10.38
C ASP A 123 4.68 13.52 10.22
N SER A 124 5.73 12.69 10.09
CA SER A 124 7.10 13.17 9.86
C SER A 124 7.27 13.93 8.55
N GLN A 125 6.46 13.58 7.53
CA GLN A 125 6.41 14.28 6.24
C GLN A 125 5.51 15.52 6.27
N LYS A 126 4.83 15.81 7.39
CA LYS A 126 3.94 16.96 7.58
C LYS A 126 2.80 17.02 6.55
N VAL A 127 2.28 15.84 6.15
CA VAL A 127 1.16 15.74 5.20
C VAL A 127 -0.20 15.55 5.88
N LEU A 128 -0.21 15.26 7.20
CA LEU A 128 -1.41 15.22 8.03
C LEU A 128 -1.52 16.58 8.75
N LEU A 129 -2.52 17.36 8.37
CA LEU A 129 -2.88 18.67 8.98
C LEU A 129 -3.97 18.48 10.03
#